data_AF-A0A3R6YZL7-F1
#
_entry.id   AF-A0A3R6YZL7-F1
#
_cell.length_a   1.000
_cell.length_b   1.000
_cell.length_c   1.000
_cell.angle_alpha   90.00
_cell.angle_beta   90.00
_cell.angle_gamma   90.00
#
_symmetry.space_group_name_H-M   'P 1'
#
loop_
_entity.id
_entity.type
_entity.pdbx_description
1 polymer ?
#
loop_
_entity_poly.entity_id
_entity_poly.type
_entity_poly.pdbx_seq_one_letter_code
_entity_poly.pdbx_strand_id
1 'polypeptide(L)'
;MVVHVRVCIRGFSSQWQLEDGTEFDSSYKKNRPFQFPLGVGRVIQGWDEGVAQMSKGEKAVLTISGDYGYGARGVPGVIPPNATLIFEVHLEDFH
;
A
#
# COMPACT_ATOMS: atom_id res chain seq x y z
N MET A 1 -18.08 -3.94 2.00
CA MET A 1 -17.69 -2.87 1.06
C MET A 1 -16.47 -3.33 0.30
N VAL A 2 -16.53 -3.33 -1.03
CA VAL A 2 -15.39 -3.65 -1.91
C VAL A 2 -14.88 -2.33 -2.46
N VAL A 3 -13.58 -2.08 -2.30
CA VAL A 3 -12.92 -0.87 -2.79
C VAL A 3 -12.08 -1.18 -4.03
N HIS A 4 -12.06 -0.23 -4.96
CA HIS A 4 -11.28 -0.27 -6.19
C HIS A 4 -10.22 0.82 -6.09
N VAL A 5 -8.96 0.41 -5.92
CA VAL A 5 -7.84 1.33 -5.76
C VAL A 5 -6.81 1.14 -6.87
N ARG A 6 -6.21 2.23 -7.34
CA ARG A 6 -4.94 2.16 -8.05
C ARG A 6 -3.82 2.47 -7.09
N VAL A 7 -2.84 1.58 -7.04
CA VAL A 7 -1.68 1.69 -6.18
C VAL A 7 -0.40 1.79 -6.98
N CYS A 8 0.49 2.65 -6.52
CA CYS A 8 1.90 2.71 -6.90
C CYS A 8 2.75 2.61 -5.64
N ILE A 9 3.63 1.61 -5.58
CA ILE A 9 4.59 1.44 -4.48
C ILE A 9 5.86 2.20 -4.86
N ARG A 10 6.21 3.24 -4.11
CA ARG A 10 7.38 4.10 -4.40
C ARG A 10 8.65 3.75 -3.61
N GLY A 11 8.59 2.82 -2.65
CA GLY A 11 9.78 2.32 -1.95
C GLY A 11 9.52 1.89 -0.51
N PHE A 12 10.57 1.34 0.12
CA PHE A 12 10.58 0.95 1.54
C PHE A 12 11.78 1.56 2.29
N SER A 13 11.58 1.99 3.54
CA SER A 13 12.65 2.47 4.42
C SER A 13 13.01 1.38 5.43
N SER A 14 14.23 0.86 5.33
CA SER A 14 14.83 0.01 6.36
C SER A 14 16.32 0.35 6.51
N GLN A 15 16.61 1.47 7.20
CA GLN A 15 17.90 1.88 7.77
C GLN A 15 19.20 1.81 6.91
N TRP A 16 19.13 1.41 5.64
CA TRP A 16 20.19 1.46 4.64
C TRP A 16 19.55 1.59 3.26
N GLN A 17 19.33 2.86 2.85
CA GLN A 17 18.92 3.35 1.52
C GLN A 17 17.58 2.76 1.01
N LEU A 18 16.57 3.56 0.69
CA LEU A 18 16.59 4.50 -0.44
C LEU A 18 15.72 5.72 -0.11
N GLU A 19 16.33 6.90 -0.15
CA GLU A 19 15.64 8.20 -0.24
C GLU A 19 15.21 8.48 -1.71
N ASP A 20 15.26 7.45 -2.57
CA ASP A 20 15.43 7.61 -4.01
C ASP A 20 14.13 7.35 -4.81
N GLY A 21 12.98 7.13 -4.15
CA GLY A 21 11.68 7.00 -4.82
C GLY A 21 11.58 5.85 -5.85
N THR A 22 12.33 4.77 -5.63
CA THR A 22 12.39 3.64 -6.57
C THR A 22 11.08 2.85 -6.57
N GLU A 23 10.36 2.91 -7.69
CA GLU A 23 9.07 2.25 -7.90
C GLU A 23 9.20 0.71 -7.85
N PHE A 24 8.51 0.07 -6.91
CA PHE A 24 8.61 -1.37 -6.64
C PHE A 24 7.52 -2.19 -7.35
N ASP A 25 6.28 -1.71 -7.35
CA ASP A 25 5.16 -2.28 -8.11
C ASP A 25 4.18 -1.14 -8.42
N SER A 26 3.67 -1.04 -9.65
CA SER A 26 2.58 -0.12 -9.96
C SER A 26 1.45 -0.79 -10.72
N SER A 27 0.26 -0.64 -10.16
CA SER A 27 -0.99 -1.00 -10.84
C SER A 27 -1.26 -0.08 -12.04
N TYR A 28 -0.66 1.11 -12.07
CA TYR A 28 -0.70 2.01 -13.24
C TYR A 28 -0.10 1.35 -14.48
N LYS A 29 1.01 0.61 -14.34
CA LYS A 29 1.61 -0.16 -15.45
C LYS A 29 0.75 -1.35 -15.88
N LYS A 30 -0.01 -1.94 -14.95
CA LYS A 30 -0.89 -3.10 -15.20
C LYS A 30 -2.30 -2.70 -15.71
N ASN A 31 -2.59 -1.40 -15.76
CA ASN A 31 -3.83 -0.78 -16.24
C ASN A 31 -5.13 -1.41 -15.69
N ARG A 32 -5.05 -2.00 -14.48
CA ARG A 32 -6.19 -2.59 -13.77
C ARG A 32 -6.16 -2.16 -12.30
N PRO A 33 -7.27 -1.65 -11.76
CA PRO A 33 -7.37 -1.34 -10.34
C PRO A 33 -7.28 -2.62 -9.51
N PHE A 34 -6.66 -2.51 -8.35
CA PHE A 34 -6.64 -3.55 -7.34
C PHE A 34 -7.93 -3.49 -6.54
N GLN A 35 -8.60 -4.64 -6.41
CA GLN A 35 -9.89 -4.77 -5.73
C GLN A 35 -9.73 -5.61 -4.47
N PHE A 36 -10.20 -5.09 -3.35
CA PHE A 36 -10.20 -5.83 -2.09
C PHE A 36 -11.39 -5.43 -1.20
N PRO A 37 -11.85 -6.35 -0.34
CA PRO A 37 -12.82 -6.01 0.69
C PRO A 37 -12.15 -5.23 1.82
N LEU A 38 -12.68 -4.06 2.16
CA LEU A 38 -12.16 -3.20 3.22
C LEU A 38 -12.73 -3.60 4.59
N GLY A 39 -11.89 -3.59 5.62
CA GLY A 39 -12.30 -3.76 7.02
C GLY A 39 -12.57 -5.22 7.42
N VAL A 40 -12.00 -6.17 6.68
CA VAL A 40 -12.16 -7.62 6.93
C VAL A 40 -10.82 -8.32 7.21
N GLY A 41 -9.71 -7.57 7.34
CA GLY A 41 -8.39 -8.13 7.62
C GLY A 41 -7.82 -8.99 6.48
N ARG A 42 -8.26 -8.73 5.24
CA ARG A 42 -7.77 -9.43 4.03
C ARG A 42 -6.51 -8.77 3.45
N VAL A 43 -6.23 -7.53 3.83
CA VAL A 43 -5.07 -6.73 3.44
C VAL A 43 -4.28 -6.34 4.69
N ILE A 44 -3.11 -5.73 4.49
CA ILE A 44 -2.31 -5.20 5.60
C ILE A 44 -3.11 -4.14 6.37
N GLN A 45 -2.90 -4.08 7.69
CA GLN A 45 -3.71 -3.24 8.58
C GLN A 45 -3.67 -1.75 8.18
N GLY A 46 -2.51 -1.25 7.72
CA GLY A 46 -2.39 0.12 7.24
C GLY A 46 -3.26 0.45 6.02
N TRP A 47 -3.66 -0.54 5.22
CA TRP A 47 -4.64 -0.34 4.14
C TRP A 47 -6.06 -0.32 4.67
N ASP A 48 -6.41 -1.24 5.58
CA ASP A 48 -7.74 -1.27 6.19
C ASP A 48 -8.04 0.04 6.93
N GLU A 49 -7.05 0.64 7.58
CA GLU A 49 -7.20 1.93 8.27
C GLU A 49 -7.03 3.15 7.34
N GLY A 50 -6.01 3.14 6.47
CA GLY A 50 -5.69 4.29 5.62
C GLY A 50 -6.71 4.50 4.50
N VAL A 51 -7.12 3.43 3.81
CA VAL A 51 -8.11 3.53 2.72
C VAL A 51 -9.51 3.83 3.26
N ALA A 52 -9.82 3.43 4.50
CA ALA A 52 -11.08 3.78 5.16
C ALA A 52 -11.27 5.29 5.40
N GLN A 53 -10.17 6.06 5.41
CA GLN A 53 -10.22 7.51 5.57
C GLN A 53 -10.30 8.26 4.22
N MET A 54 -10.11 7.57 3.10
CA MET A 54 -10.10 8.18 1.78
C MET A 54 -11.50 8.39 1.22
N SER A 55 -11.67 9.46 0.45
CA SER A 55 -12.88 9.75 -0.32
C SER A 55 -12.78 9.21 -1.75
N LYS A 56 -13.93 8.92 -2.37
CA LYS A 56 -13.98 8.50 -3.79
C LYS A 56 -13.33 9.55 -4.68
N GLY A 57 -12.38 9.14 -5.52
CA GLY A 57 -11.56 9.98 -6.39
C GLY A 57 -10.31 10.57 -5.74
N GLU A 58 -10.07 10.33 -4.45
CA GLU A 58 -8.95 10.90 -3.72
C GLU A 58 -7.64 10.18 -4.05
N LYS A 59 -6.55 10.95 -4.15
CA LYS A 59 -5.17 10.45 -4.23
C LYS A 59 -4.48 10.77 -2.91
N ALA A 60 -4.06 9.73 -2.19
CA ALA A 60 -3.37 9.86 -0.92
C ALA A 60 -2.05 9.07 -0.94
N VAL A 61 -1.11 9.50 -0.12
CA VAL A 61 0.12 8.75 0.13
C VAL A 61 0.00 8.12 1.51
N LEU A 62 -0.04 6.79 1.56
CA LEU A 62 -0.07 6.01 2.80
C LEU A 62 1.35 5.55 3.13
N THR A 63 1.88 6.07 4.25
CA THR A 63 3.12 5.60 4.85
C THR A 63 2.78 4.57 5.92
N ILE A 64 3.15 3.32 5.69
CA ILE A 64 2.77 2.18 6.52
C ILE A 64 4.02 1.62 7.17
N SER A 65 4.14 1.77 8.47
CA SER A 65 5.22 1.18 9.25
C SER A 65 5.14 -0.35 9.21
N GLY A 66 6.28 -1.02 9.43
CA GLY A 66 6.38 -2.47 9.30
C GLY A 66 5.33 -3.24 10.11
N ASP A 67 5.01 -2.80 11.32
CA ASP A 67 3.98 -3.37 12.21
C ASP A 67 2.55 -3.32 11.63
N TYR A 68 2.21 -2.28 10.85
CA TYR A 68 0.93 -2.18 10.12
C TYR A 68 0.99 -2.75 8.70
N GLY A 69 2.18 -3.22 8.29
CA GLY A 69 2.49 -3.79 6.98
C GLY A 69 2.70 -5.30 7.04
N TYR A 70 3.93 -5.74 6.77
CA TYR A 70 4.32 -7.17 6.70
C TYR A 70 5.04 -7.68 7.97
N GLY A 71 5.16 -6.82 8.98
CA GLY A 71 5.77 -7.10 10.28
C GLY A 71 7.21 -7.61 10.18
N ALA A 72 7.66 -8.29 11.23
CA ALA A 72 8.99 -8.90 11.30
C ALA A 72 9.19 -10.04 10.29
N ARG A 73 8.10 -10.52 9.66
CA ARG A 73 8.19 -11.56 8.62
C ARG A 73 8.65 -10.99 7.29
N GLY A 74 8.23 -9.77 6.96
CA GLY A 74 8.46 -9.18 5.64
C GLY A 74 7.95 -10.08 4.51
N VAL A 75 8.52 -9.91 3.32
CA VAL A 75 8.37 -10.81 2.18
C VAL A 75 9.77 -11.21 1.72
N PRO A 76 10.19 -12.47 1.90
CA PRO A 76 11.53 -12.92 1.54
C PRO A 76 11.91 -12.53 0.10
N GLY A 77 13.04 -11.83 -0.07
CA GLY A 77 13.54 -11.37 -1.37
C GLY A 77 12.84 -10.14 -1.97
N VAL A 78 11.87 -9.54 -1.27
CA VAL A 78 11.01 -8.46 -1.79
C VAL A 78 10.88 -7.33 -0.78
N ILE A 79 10.41 -7.63 0.44
CA ILE A 79 10.18 -6.65 1.52
C ILE A 79 10.97 -7.08 2.75
N PRO A 80 11.90 -6.27 3.27
CA PRO A 80 12.63 -6.61 4.48
C PRO A 80 11.70 -6.72 5.71
N PRO A 81 12.10 -7.48 6.73
CA PRO A 81 11.48 -7.44 8.05
C PRO A 81 11.32 -6.01 8.58
N ASN A 82 10.14 -5.67 9.10
CA ASN A 82 9.79 -4.38 9.69
C ASN A 82 10.04 -3.16 8.77
N ALA A 83 10.06 -3.36 7.44
CA ALA A 83 10.24 -2.26 6.50
C ALA A 83 9.01 -1.34 6.47
N THR A 84 9.24 -0.03 6.50
CA THR A 84 8.20 0.98 6.29
C THR A 84 7.93 1.11 4.80
N LEU A 85 6.67 1.00 4.38
CA LEU A 85 6.24 1.03 2.99
C LEU A 85 5.54 2.34 2.65
N ILE A 86 5.82 2.89 1.48
CA ILE A 86 5.14 4.10 0.98
C ILE A 86 4.30 3.73 -0.24
N PHE A 87 2.99 3.87 -0.09
CA PHE A 87 2.00 3.59 -1.11
C PHE A 87 1.32 4.87 -1.58
N GLU A 88 1.36 5.15 -2.88
CA GLU A 88 0.45 6.13 -3.47
C GLU A 88 -0.82 5.41 -3.90
N VAL A 89 -1.92 5.73 -3.22
CA VAL A 89 -3.23 5.12 -3.43
C VAL A 89 -4.15 6.13 -4.06
N HIS A 90 -4.89 5.70 -5.08
CA HIS A 90 -5.98 6.45 -5.70
C HIS A 90 -7.25 5.62 -5.56
N LEU A 91 -8.22 6.11 -4.78
CA LEU A 91 -9.50 5.43 -4.59
C LEU A 91 -10.40 5.77 -5.78
N GLU A 92 -10.62 4.82 -6.70
CA GLU A 92 -11.45 5.08 -7.89
C GLU A 92 -12.93 4.91 -7.57
N ASP A 93 -13.27 3.84 -6.86
CA ASP A 93 -14.66 3.53 -6.53
C ASP A 93 -14.78 2.61 -5.30
N PHE A 94 -15.96 2.56 -4.71
CA PHE A 94 -16.34 1.57 -3.70
C PHE A 94 -17.84 1.27 -3.77
N HIS A 95 -18.21 0.01 -3.53
CA HIS A 95 -19.59 -0.47 -3.54
C HIS A 95 -19.86 -1.59 -2.54
#